data_AF-A0AAW0E4S3-F1
#
_entry.id   AF-A0AAW0E4S3-F1
#
_cell.length_a   1.000
_cell.length_b   1.000
_cell.length_c   1.000
_cell.angle_alpha   90.00
_cell.angle_beta   90.00
_cell.angle_gamma   90.00
#
_symmetry.space_group_name_H-M   'P 1'
#
loop_
_entity.id
_entity.type
_entity.pdbx_description
1 polymer ?
#
loop_
_entity_poly.entity_id
_entity_poly.type
_entity_poly.pdbx_seq_one_letter_code
_entity_poly.pdbx_strand_id
1 'polypeptide(L)'
;MGKADDYDPNDENARRSRVWTGSMPFAYWTLGIVFAALHHWMNSALDGKAIDAVAIASFNVPYLDRRINLSQKEQHWVLNLFAFLWKSCIVRSMACGLLQHAWRSLRTTNLSVRQIDCVIALQHRKPTGFLSFTVLARCFPTVVLSALSIIVPYSAILPAGSLQVIVDTQTNGVGIYRYNARWLVGPYAIGLIVTFITILWGTHSLWKHNTSNLSFSFSHIVAATRTKLFDDALRSAKRHHIPHKLMEQCGELCFGDIGNGKEGFAGENDLLKESDDGEDGSGCFGLC
;
A
#
# COMPACT_ATOMS: atom_id res chain seq x y z
N MET A 1 -32.71 18.69 -7.42
CA MET A 1 -31.79 18.69 -8.57
C MET A 1 -30.70 19.71 -8.24
N GLY A 2 -29.52 19.25 -7.82
CA GLY A 2 -28.37 20.14 -7.65
C GLY A 2 -27.88 20.57 -9.02
N LYS A 3 -27.55 21.86 -9.17
CA LYS A 3 -26.83 22.34 -10.36
C LYS A 3 -25.55 21.52 -10.50
N ALA A 4 -25.25 21.04 -11.71
CA ALA A 4 -23.92 20.53 -12.00
C ALA A 4 -22.94 21.66 -11.71
N ASP A 5 -22.08 21.47 -10.72
CA ASP A 5 -21.06 22.45 -10.36
C ASP A 5 -20.11 22.58 -11.56
N ASP A 6 -20.00 23.80 -12.08
CA ASP A 6 -19.20 24.13 -13.26
C ASP A 6 -17.72 23.87 -12.92
N TYR A 7 -17.11 22.88 -13.57
CA TYR A 7 -15.71 22.51 -13.33
C TYR A 7 -14.81 23.64 -13.85
N ASP A 8 -14.23 24.44 -12.95
CA ASP A 8 -13.24 25.45 -13.31
C ASP A 8 -11.86 24.79 -13.55
N PRO A 9 -11.36 24.72 -14.81
CA PRO A 9 -10.04 24.15 -15.11
C PRO A 9 -8.88 24.95 -14.52
N ASN A 10 -9.15 26.16 -14.00
CA ASN A 10 -8.19 27.04 -13.34
C ASN A 10 -8.29 27.03 -11.82
N ASP A 11 -9.07 26.14 -11.21
CA ASP A 11 -9.07 25.99 -9.75
C ASP A 11 -7.67 25.58 -9.27
N GLU A 12 -6.96 26.55 -8.67
CA GLU A 12 -5.61 26.40 -8.16
C GLU A 12 -5.57 25.37 -7.01
N ASN A 13 -6.68 25.20 -6.27
CA ASN A 13 -6.78 24.20 -5.22
C ASN A 13 -6.76 22.77 -5.81
N ALA A 14 -7.45 22.55 -6.93
CA ALA A 14 -7.41 21.29 -7.67
C ALA A 14 -6.04 21.02 -8.34
N ARG A 15 -5.25 22.05 -8.66
CA ARG A 15 -3.85 21.87 -9.07
C ARG A 15 -2.95 21.54 -7.88
N ARG A 16 -3.09 22.24 -6.76
CA ARG A 16 -2.30 21.97 -5.56
C ARG A 16 -2.56 20.55 -5.06
N SER A 17 -3.81 20.12 -4.95
CA SER A 17 -4.15 18.75 -4.49
C SER A 17 -3.51 17.64 -5.33
N ARG A 18 -3.34 17.83 -6.65
CA ARG A 18 -2.64 16.89 -7.56
C ARG A 18 -1.16 16.73 -7.23
N VAL A 19 -0.46 17.81 -6.87
CA VAL A 19 0.98 17.77 -6.58
C VAL A 19 1.25 16.99 -5.28
N TRP A 20 0.37 17.13 -4.30
CA TRP A 20 0.50 16.45 -3.01
C TRP A 20 0.32 14.93 -3.11
N THR A 21 -0.62 14.43 -3.92
CA THR A 21 -0.93 12.99 -3.96
C THR A 21 0.12 12.15 -4.71
N GLY A 22 0.80 12.73 -5.71
CA GLY A 22 1.84 12.04 -6.49
C GLY A 22 3.22 12.03 -5.85
N SER A 23 3.59 13.09 -5.11
CA SER A 23 4.94 13.27 -4.56
C SER A 23 5.14 12.62 -3.17
N MET A 24 4.06 12.45 -2.40
CA MET A 24 4.10 11.84 -1.06
C MET A 24 4.83 10.49 -0.99
N PRO A 25 4.59 9.50 -1.89
CA PRO A 25 5.28 8.22 -1.82
C PRO A 25 6.80 8.37 -1.96
N PHE A 26 7.26 9.25 -2.86
CA PHE A 26 8.67 9.54 -3.05
C PHE A 26 9.27 10.23 -1.83
N ALA A 27 8.57 11.18 -1.22
CA ALA A 27 9.04 11.86 -0.01
C ALA A 27 9.26 10.90 1.16
N TYR A 28 8.33 9.96 1.40
CA TYR A 28 8.53 8.92 2.42
C TYR A 28 9.67 7.97 2.05
N TRP A 29 9.83 7.62 0.78
CA TRP A 29 10.90 6.74 0.33
C TRP A 29 12.29 7.38 0.49
N THR A 30 12.44 8.66 0.11
CA THR A 30 13.69 9.41 0.30
C THR A 30 14.01 9.61 1.79
N LEU A 31 13.01 9.93 2.61
CA LEU A 31 13.18 10.01 4.06
C LEU A 31 13.62 8.67 4.65
N GLY A 32 13.12 7.56 4.10
CA GLY A 32 13.65 6.24 4.38
C GLY A 32 15.17 6.19 4.16
N ILE A 33 15.65 6.52 2.96
CA ILE A 33 17.08 6.42 2.61
C ILE A 33 17.94 7.18 3.63
N VAL A 34 17.48 8.36 4.05
CA VAL A 34 18.14 9.17 5.08
C VAL A 34 18.23 8.40 6.41
N PHE A 35 17.14 7.81 6.89
CA PHE A 35 17.16 7.01 8.12
C PHE A 35 18.03 5.75 8.02
N ALA A 36 18.07 5.10 6.86
CA ALA A 36 18.96 3.96 6.63
C ALA A 36 20.44 4.37 6.68
N ALA A 37 20.80 5.50 6.06
CA ALA A 37 22.14 6.06 6.09
C ALA A 37 22.55 6.50 7.50
N LEU A 38 21.64 7.15 8.25
CA LEU A 38 21.87 7.53 9.65
C LEU A 38 22.09 6.30 10.55
N HIS A 39 21.31 5.23 10.36
CA HIS A 39 21.52 3.98 11.09
C HIS A 39 22.88 3.35 10.76
N HIS A 40 23.27 3.32 9.48
CA HIS A 40 24.58 2.82 9.06
C HIS A 40 25.72 3.64 9.67
N TRP A 41 25.66 4.96 9.57
CA TRP A 41 26.65 5.88 10.11
C TRP A 41 26.81 5.68 11.62
N MET A 42 25.71 5.63 12.37
CA MET A 42 25.74 5.42 13.81
C MET A 42 26.37 4.08 14.19
N ASN A 43 26.03 2.97 13.50
CA ASN A 43 26.63 1.67 13.79
C ASN A 43 28.12 1.66 13.46
N SER A 44 28.53 2.30 12.36
CA SER A 44 29.94 2.45 12.02
C SER A 44 30.71 3.31 13.04
N ALA A 45 30.04 4.32 13.62
CA ALA A 45 30.63 5.17 14.65
C ALA A 45 30.79 4.47 16.01
N LEU A 46 30.08 3.36 16.22
CA LEU A 46 30.20 2.52 17.42
C LEU A 46 31.18 1.35 17.20
N ASP A 47 31.47 0.97 15.96
CA ASP A 47 32.33 -0.17 15.64
C ASP A 47 33.73 -0.04 16.25
N GLY A 48 34.20 -1.11 16.90
CA GLY A 48 35.50 -1.16 17.57
C GLY A 48 35.61 -0.35 18.85
N LYS A 49 34.58 0.43 19.25
CA LYS A 49 34.59 1.13 20.54
C LYS A 49 34.37 0.12 21.66
N ALA A 50 35.25 0.17 22.66
CA ALA A 50 35.05 -0.55 23.90
C ALA A 50 33.81 0.01 24.61
N ILE A 51 33.01 -0.88 25.22
CA ILE A 51 31.98 -0.47 26.16
C ILE A 51 32.74 0.11 27.35
N ASP A 52 32.67 1.43 27.50
CA ASP A 52 33.58 2.24 28.31
C ASP A 52 33.98 1.55 29.61
N ALA A 53 35.22 1.05 29.62
CA ALA A 53 35.75 0.21 30.69
C ALA A 53 35.84 0.98 32.02
N VAL A 54 35.78 2.32 32.01
CA VAL A 54 35.79 3.16 33.23
C VAL A 54 34.59 2.90 34.13
N ALA A 55 33.45 2.48 33.58
CA ALA A 55 32.29 2.04 34.36
C ALA A 55 32.40 0.58 34.86
N ILE A 56 33.30 -0.22 34.29
CA ILE A 56 33.42 -1.67 34.53
C ILE A 56 34.65 -1.99 35.42
N ALA A 57 35.77 -1.29 35.24
CA ALA A 57 37.04 -1.55 35.91
C ALA A 57 37.15 -0.92 37.32
N SER A 58 36.32 0.07 37.64
CA SER A 58 36.31 0.72 38.95
C SER A 58 35.56 -0.09 40.03
N PHE A 59 34.91 -1.20 39.68
CA PHE A 59 34.10 -1.98 40.61
C PHE A 59 34.34 -3.48 40.43
N ASN A 60 35.18 -4.04 41.32
CA ASN A 60 35.51 -5.45 41.43
C ASN A 60 34.31 -6.28 41.94
N VAL A 61 33.25 -6.43 41.14
CA VAL A 61 32.00 -7.10 41.55
C VAL A 61 31.65 -8.29 40.64
N PRO A 62 31.28 -9.47 41.20
CA PRO A 62 30.77 -10.64 40.47
C PRO A 62 29.37 -10.45 39.85
N TYR A 63 28.95 -9.21 39.58
CA TYR A 63 27.63 -8.82 39.05
C TYR A 63 27.69 -8.18 37.65
N LEU A 64 28.79 -8.38 36.91
CA LEU A 64 28.99 -7.84 35.55
C LEU A 64 27.81 -8.13 34.61
N ASP A 65 27.21 -9.33 34.72
CA ASP A 65 26.11 -9.77 33.86
C ASP A 65 24.88 -8.83 33.93
N ARG A 66 24.51 -8.33 35.11
CA ARG A 66 23.30 -7.51 35.28
C ARG A 66 23.42 -6.10 34.69
N ARG A 67 24.63 -5.50 34.68
CA ARG A 67 24.82 -4.11 34.19
C ARG A 67 25.14 -4.03 32.69
N ILE A 68 25.81 -5.04 32.13
CA ILE A 68 25.95 -5.17 30.67
C ILE A 68 24.56 -5.18 30.02
N ASN A 69 23.62 -5.92 30.61
CA ASN A 69 22.21 -5.94 30.20
C ASN A 69 21.51 -4.56 30.30
N LEU A 70 21.90 -3.69 31.23
CA LEU A 70 21.27 -2.36 31.43
C LEU A 70 21.79 -1.32 30.41
N SER A 71 23.11 -1.24 30.23
CA SER A 71 23.74 -0.35 29.23
C SER A 71 23.36 -0.75 27.81
N GLN A 72 23.28 -2.07 27.56
CA GLN A 72 22.79 -2.61 26.31
C GLN A 72 21.33 -2.18 26.04
N LYS A 73 20.45 -2.24 27.05
CA LYS A 73 19.05 -1.80 26.92
C LYS A 73 18.92 -0.31 26.59
N GLU A 74 19.77 0.54 27.19
CA GLU A 74 19.77 1.99 26.94
C GLU A 74 20.34 2.37 25.57
N GLN A 75 21.30 1.63 25.02
CA GLN A 75 21.78 1.94 23.66
C GLN A 75 20.91 1.30 22.58
N HIS A 76 20.27 0.17 22.87
CA HIS A 76 19.38 -0.53 21.95
C HIS A 76 18.15 0.29 21.54
N TRP A 77 17.62 1.19 22.38
CA TRP A 77 16.42 1.95 22.00
C TRP A 77 16.69 2.97 20.89
N VAL A 78 17.85 3.64 20.90
CA VAL A 78 18.23 4.60 19.84
C VAL A 78 18.43 3.88 18.51
N LEU A 79 19.13 2.74 18.55
CA LEU A 79 19.35 1.85 17.39
C LEU A 79 18.02 1.36 16.80
N ASN A 80 17.12 0.90 17.67
CA ASN A 80 15.79 0.43 17.26
C ASN A 80 14.90 1.56 16.73
N LEU A 81 15.06 2.80 17.22
CA LEU A 81 14.30 3.95 16.74
C LEU A 81 14.56 4.21 15.25
N PHE A 82 15.81 4.24 14.80
CA PHE A 82 16.12 4.48 13.39
C PHE A 82 15.60 3.36 12.48
N ALA A 83 15.75 2.09 12.91
CA ALA A 83 15.18 0.96 12.19
C ALA A 83 13.65 1.03 12.10
N PHE A 84 12.98 1.48 13.16
CA PHE A 84 11.53 1.69 13.20
C PHE A 84 11.08 2.86 12.31
N LEU A 85 11.80 3.98 12.33
CA LEU A 85 11.51 5.15 11.49
C LEU A 85 11.67 4.82 10.01
N TRP A 86 12.77 4.15 9.65
CA TRP A 86 12.98 3.56 8.34
C TRP A 86 11.78 2.73 7.89
N LYS A 87 11.41 1.72 8.70
CA LYS A 87 10.30 0.81 8.40
C LYS A 87 9.01 1.58 8.18
N SER A 88 8.70 2.54 9.05
CA SER A 88 7.48 3.33 8.99
C SER A 88 7.40 4.13 7.69
N CYS A 89 8.52 4.73 7.26
CA CYS A 89 8.61 5.48 6.01
C CYS A 89 8.40 4.57 4.79
N ILE A 90 9.11 3.44 4.73
CA ILE A 90 9.02 2.47 3.63
C ILE A 90 7.62 1.85 3.54
N VAL A 91 7.02 1.47 4.68
CA VAL A 91 5.66 0.94 4.73
C VAL A 91 4.64 1.98 4.26
N ARG A 92 4.78 3.24 4.67
CA ARG A 92 3.84 4.30 4.27
C ARG A 92 3.95 4.62 2.79
N SER A 93 5.17 4.71 2.27
CA SER A 93 5.44 4.90 0.84
C SER A 93 4.80 3.78 0.00
N MET A 94 5.05 2.52 0.37
CA MET A 94 4.48 1.35 -0.29
C MET A 94 2.95 1.31 -0.21
N ALA A 95 2.37 1.66 0.94
CA ALA A 95 0.92 1.71 1.13
C ALA A 95 0.26 2.72 0.18
N CYS A 96 0.90 3.88 -0.06
CA CYS A 96 0.42 4.83 -1.05
C CYS A 96 0.44 4.26 -2.47
N GLY A 97 1.54 3.61 -2.88
CA GLY A 97 1.64 2.99 -4.22
C GLY A 97 0.63 1.85 -4.42
N LEU A 98 0.42 1.01 -3.40
CA LEU A 98 -0.60 -0.03 -3.37
C LEU A 98 -2.01 0.54 -3.53
N LEU A 99 -2.32 1.60 -2.78
CA LEU A 99 -3.62 2.25 -2.85
C LEU A 99 -3.87 2.83 -4.25
N GLN A 100 -2.88 3.51 -4.84
CA GLN A 100 -2.97 4.02 -6.20
C GLN A 100 -3.25 2.91 -7.23
N HIS A 101 -2.64 1.74 -7.05
CA HIS A 101 -2.85 0.62 -7.96
C HIS A 101 -4.17 -0.11 -7.76
N ALA A 102 -4.59 -0.30 -6.50
CA ALA A 102 -5.91 -0.84 -6.17
C ALA A 102 -7.00 0.04 -6.79
N TRP A 103 -6.87 1.36 -6.69
CA TRP A 103 -7.77 2.32 -7.32
C TRP A 103 -7.90 2.16 -8.83
N ARG A 104 -6.78 2.01 -9.53
CA ARG A 104 -6.82 1.73 -10.96
C ARG A 104 -7.56 0.42 -11.22
N SER A 105 -7.24 -0.63 -10.48
CA SER A 105 -7.86 -1.95 -10.67
C SER A 105 -9.38 -1.85 -10.53
N LEU A 106 -9.86 -1.14 -9.51
CA LEU A 106 -11.27 -0.88 -9.29
C LEU A 106 -11.92 -0.15 -10.50
N ARG A 107 -11.24 0.85 -11.08
CA ARG A 107 -11.80 1.62 -12.21
C ARG A 107 -11.71 0.92 -13.57
N THR A 108 -10.70 0.09 -13.78
CA THR A 108 -10.45 -0.50 -15.11
C THR A 108 -10.97 -1.92 -15.26
N THR A 109 -11.45 -2.54 -14.18
CA THR A 109 -11.91 -3.93 -14.21
C THR A 109 -13.31 -4.06 -13.62
N ASN A 110 -14.12 -4.91 -14.24
CA ASN A 110 -15.45 -5.25 -13.76
C ASN A 110 -15.26 -6.22 -12.58
N LEU A 111 -15.64 -5.77 -11.38
CA LEU A 111 -15.45 -6.54 -10.15
C LEU A 111 -16.77 -6.70 -9.41
N SER A 112 -17.03 -7.89 -8.88
CA SER A 112 -18.15 -8.10 -7.97
C SER A 112 -17.89 -7.46 -6.61
N VAL A 113 -18.95 -7.18 -5.84
CA VAL A 113 -18.83 -6.63 -4.46
C VAL A 113 -17.88 -7.47 -3.62
N ARG A 114 -17.98 -8.81 -3.73
CA ARG A 114 -17.09 -9.75 -3.04
C ARG A 114 -15.63 -9.60 -3.47
N GLN A 115 -15.38 -9.35 -4.75
CA GLN A 115 -14.02 -9.14 -5.27
C GLN A 115 -13.44 -7.80 -4.83
N ILE A 116 -14.28 -6.75 -4.76
CA ILE A 116 -13.90 -5.44 -4.21
C ILE A 116 -13.51 -5.59 -2.73
N ASP A 117 -14.31 -6.31 -1.95
CA ASP A 117 -13.98 -6.64 -0.56
C ASP A 117 -12.66 -7.41 -0.47
N CYS A 118 -12.38 -8.34 -1.38
CA CYS A 118 -11.08 -9.02 -1.45
C CYS A 118 -9.92 -8.06 -1.76
N VAL A 119 -10.08 -7.13 -2.70
CA VAL A 119 -9.04 -6.12 -3.04
C VAL A 119 -8.78 -5.18 -1.85
N ILE A 120 -9.84 -4.74 -1.16
CA ILE A 120 -9.71 -3.93 0.06
C ILE A 120 -9.10 -4.74 1.20
N ALA A 121 -9.47 -6.02 1.35
CA ALA A 121 -8.87 -6.92 2.34
C ALA A 121 -7.35 -7.11 2.11
N LEU A 122 -6.91 -7.22 0.85
CA LEU A 122 -5.50 -7.27 0.48
C LEU A 122 -4.75 -6.00 0.92
N GLN A 123 -5.38 -4.82 0.86
CA GLN A 123 -4.79 -3.58 1.34
C GLN A 123 -4.62 -3.55 2.86
N HIS A 124 -5.58 -4.12 3.60
CA HIS A 124 -5.51 -4.29 5.06
C HIS A 124 -4.63 -5.48 5.49
N ARG A 125 -3.84 -6.07 4.57
CA ARG A 125 -2.95 -7.20 4.83
C ARG A 125 -3.67 -8.45 5.35
N LYS A 126 -4.95 -8.63 5.02
CA LYS A 126 -5.69 -9.84 5.37
C LYS A 126 -5.37 -10.95 4.35
N PRO A 127 -4.86 -12.11 4.79
CA PRO A 127 -4.42 -13.15 3.86
C PRO A 127 -5.56 -13.81 3.08
N THR A 128 -6.81 -13.64 3.53
CA THR A 128 -8.00 -14.18 2.86
C THR A 128 -8.19 -13.65 1.44
N GLY A 129 -7.67 -12.47 1.13
CA GLY A 129 -7.76 -11.87 -0.20
C GLY A 129 -6.92 -12.58 -1.27
N PHE A 130 -5.83 -13.27 -0.89
CA PHE A 130 -4.93 -13.97 -1.83
C PHE A 130 -5.57 -15.21 -2.46
N LEU A 131 -6.59 -15.79 -1.81
CA LEU A 131 -7.21 -17.05 -2.22
C LEU A 131 -8.29 -16.89 -3.30
N SER A 132 -8.68 -15.65 -3.64
CA SER A 132 -9.65 -15.41 -4.70
C SER A 132 -8.98 -15.51 -6.06
N PHE A 133 -9.14 -16.65 -6.74
CA PHE A 133 -8.55 -16.89 -8.07
C PHE A 133 -8.95 -15.81 -9.09
N THR A 134 -10.18 -15.31 -9.02
CA THR A 134 -10.63 -14.23 -9.91
C THR A 134 -9.89 -12.92 -9.67
N VAL A 135 -9.64 -12.56 -8.40
CA VAL A 135 -8.84 -11.37 -8.05
C VAL A 135 -7.37 -11.58 -8.41
N LEU A 136 -6.86 -12.80 -8.25
CA LEU A 136 -5.50 -13.15 -8.67
C LEU A 136 -5.33 -12.98 -10.20
N ALA A 137 -6.30 -13.43 -10.99
CA ALA A 137 -6.25 -13.33 -12.45
C ALA A 137 -6.47 -11.88 -12.95
N ARG A 138 -7.46 -11.16 -12.41
CA ARG A 138 -7.83 -9.81 -12.88
C ARG A 138 -7.00 -8.69 -12.25
N CYS A 139 -6.52 -8.87 -11.02
CA CYS A 139 -5.78 -7.86 -10.26
C CYS A 139 -4.38 -8.36 -9.87
N PHE A 140 -3.77 -9.20 -10.71
CA PHE A 140 -2.47 -9.83 -10.46
C PHE A 140 -1.41 -8.90 -9.85
N PRO A 141 -1.15 -7.69 -10.40
CA PRO A 141 -0.07 -6.87 -9.87
C PRO A 141 -0.40 -6.33 -8.46
N THR A 142 -1.67 -6.04 -8.16
CA THR A 142 -2.10 -5.67 -6.79
C THR A 142 -1.83 -6.80 -5.80
N VAL A 143 -2.08 -8.05 -6.21
CA VAL A 143 -1.80 -9.23 -5.38
C VAL A 143 -0.30 -9.39 -5.14
N VAL A 144 0.52 -9.29 -6.19
CA VAL A 144 1.99 -9.39 -6.08
C VAL A 144 2.55 -8.30 -5.17
N LEU A 145 2.14 -7.05 -5.35
CA LEU A 145 2.58 -5.93 -4.52
C LEU A 145 2.14 -6.11 -3.06
N SER A 146 0.93 -6.63 -2.82
CA SER A 146 0.45 -6.92 -1.45
C SER A 146 1.25 -8.06 -0.82
N ALA A 147 1.59 -9.11 -1.56
CA ALA A 147 2.45 -10.20 -1.07
C ALA A 147 3.85 -9.68 -0.71
N LEU A 148 4.46 -8.86 -1.59
CA LEU A 148 5.74 -8.21 -1.31
C LEU A 148 5.67 -7.32 -0.05
N SER A 149 4.52 -6.70 0.21
CA SER A 149 4.32 -5.86 1.40
C SER A 149 4.39 -6.61 2.72
N ILE A 150 4.12 -7.92 2.72
CA ILE A 150 4.22 -8.81 3.89
C ILE A 150 5.69 -9.06 4.23
N ILE A 151 6.59 -8.97 3.25
CA ILE A 151 8.03 -9.20 3.44
C ILE A 151 8.70 -7.97 4.06
N VAL A 152 8.22 -6.76 3.76
CA VAL A 152 8.82 -5.49 4.25
C VAL A 152 9.01 -5.43 5.78
N PRO A 153 8.06 -5.87 6.64
CA PRO A 153 8.30 -5.94 8.08
C PRO A 153 9.55 -6.75 8.50
N TYR A 154 9.93 -7.78 7.74
CA TYR A 154 11.12 -8.58 8.04
C TYR A 154 12.43 -7.79 7.83
N SER A 155 12.42 -6.79 6.95
CA SER A 155 13.58 -5.92 6.73
C SER A 155 13.90 -5.04 7.93
N ALA A 156 13.03 -4.96 8.94
CA ALA A 156 13.27 -4.22 10.18
C ALA A 156 13.79 -5.11 11.32
N ILE A 157 13.60 -6.43 11.21
CA ILE A 157 14.04 -7.40 12.23
C ILE A 157 15.53 -7.72 12.04
N LEU A 158 15.95 -7.95 10.80
CA LEU A 158 17.33 -8.31 10.47
C LEU A 158 18.38 -7.24 10.84
N PRO A 159 18.12 -5.92 10.65
CA PRO A 159 19.02 -4.85 11.08
C PRO A 159 19.41 -4.86 12.55
N ALA A 160 18.54 -5.36 13.44
CA ALA A 160 18.83 -5.42 14.87
C ALA A 160 20.05 -6.32 15.19
N GLY A 161 20.39 -7.26 14.31
CA GLY A 161 21.57 -8.12 14.45
C GLY A 161 22.85 -7.55 13.83
N SER A 162 22.81 -6.36 13.24
CA SER A 162 23.97 -5.79 12.53
C SER A 162 25.04 -5.22 13.46
N LEU A 163 24.67 -4.84 14.69
CA LEU A 163 25.59 -4.42 15.74
C LEU A 163 25.55 -5.47 16.85
N GLN A 164 26.70 -6.07 17.16
CA GLN A 164 26.82 -7.12 18.16
C GLN A 164 27.86 -6.71 19.20
N VAL A 165 27.65 -7.11 20.45
CA VAL A 165 28.67 -6.99 21.49
C VAL A 165 29.44 -8.29 21.54
N ILE A 166 30.74 -8.24 21.31
CA ILE A 166 31.64 -9.39 21.42
C ILE A 166 32.61 -9.14 22.56
N VAL A 167 32.76 -10.13 23.43
CA VAL A 167 33.74 -10.08 24.51
C VAL A 167 35.12 -10.38 23.93
N ASP A 168 36.04 -9.44 24.07
CA ASP A 168 37.43 -9.64 23.63
C ASP A 168 38.27 -10.23 24.75
N THR A 169 38.79 -11.43 24.51
CA THR A 169 39.60 -12.18 25.48
C THR A 169 40.98 -11.56 25.69
N GLN A 170 41.47 -10.72 24.77
CA GLN A 170 42.77 -10.05 24.93
C GLN A 170 42.71 -8.85 25.87
N THR A 171 41.54 -8.23 26.02
CA THR A 171 41.32 -7.01 26.82
C THR A 171 40.63 -7.30 28.16
N ASN A 172 41.01 -8.38 28.84
CA ASN A 172 40.45 -8.79 30.14
C ASN A 172 38.91 -9.00 30.13
N GLY A 173 38.34 -9.41 28.99
CA GLY A 173 36.90 -9.66 28.89
C GLY A 173 36.04 -8.40 28.75
N VAL A 174 36.60 -7.31 28.23
CA VAL A 174 35.82 -6.12 27.87
C VAL A 174 34.97 -6.40 26.63
N GLY A 175 33.70 -5.98 26.67
CA GLY A 175 32.81 -6.03 25.51
C GLY A 175 33.18 -4.94 24.50
N ILE A 176 33.36 -5.33 23.24
CA ILE A 176 33.62 -4.44 22.11
C ILE A 176 32.44 -4.52 21.15
N TYR A 177 32.00 -3.37 20.64
CA TYR A 177 31.02 -3.33 19.56
C TYR A 177 31.63 -3.83 18.26
N ARG A 178 30.98 -4.80 17.63
CA ARG A 178 31.32 -5.27 16.29
C ARG A 178 30.16 -5.02 15.35
N TYR A 179 30.41 -4.15 14.39
CA TYR A 179 29.47 -3.85 13.32
C TYR A 179 29.71 -4.75 12.12
N ASN A 180 28.63 -5.31 11.57
CA ASN A 180 28.66 -6.02 10.30
C ASN A 180 27.70 -5.37 9.31
N ALA A 181 28.28 -4.57 8.41
CA ALA A 181 27.54 -3.80 7.42
C ALA A 181 26.67 -4.66 6.48
N ARG A 182 27.08 -5.90 6.18
CA ARG A 182 26.36 -6.77 5.24
C ARG A 182 24.96 -7.11 5.75
N TRP A 183 24.83 -7.36 7.05
CA TRP A 183 23.54 -7.67 7.69
C TRP A 183 22.60 -6.46 7.77
N LEU A 184 23.13 -5.24 7.68
CA LEU A 184 22.33 -4.01 7.64
C LEU A 184 21.94 -3.63 6.21
N VAL A 185 22.92 -3.59 5.31
CA VAL A 185 22.75 -3.07 3.94
C VAL A 185 21.85 -3.98 3.11
N GLY A 186 21.98 -5.31 3.23
CA GLY A 186 21.18 -6.26 2.46
C GLY A 186 19.67 -6.07 2.63
N PRO A 187 19.12 -6.17 3.86
CA PRO A 187 17.70 -5.99 4.11
C PRO A 187 17.17 -4.60 3.70
N TYR A 188 17.97 -3.55 3.91
CA TYR A 188 17.60 -2.18 3.50
C TYR A 188 17.56 -2.02 1.98
N ALA A 189 18.55 -2.55 1.26
CA ALA A 189 18.58 -2.52 -0.20
C ALA A 189 17.36 -3.24 -0.80
N ILE A 190 17.03 -4.43 -0.28
CA ILE A 190 15.83 -5.18 -0.71
C ILE A 190 14.56 -4.36 -0.47
N GLY A 191 14.41 -3.78 0.72
CA GLY A 191 13.27 -2.92 1.05
C GLY A 191 13.14 -1.71 0.12
N LEU A 192 14.25 -1.05 -0.22
CA LEU A 192 14.25 0.10 -1.15
C LEU A 192 13.84 -0.29 -2.54
N ILE A 193 14.39 -1.38 -3.07
CA ILE A 193 14.12 -1.82 -4.44
C ILE A 193 12.64 -2.19 -4.58
N VAL A 194 12.12 -3.02 -3.67
CA VAL A 194 10.71 -3.44 -3.68
C VAL A 194 9.77 -2.24 -3.58
N THR A 195 10.05 -1.30 -2.69
CA THR A 195 9.20 -0.12 -2.55
C THR A 195 9.34 0.84 -3.71
N PHE A 196 10.53 1.03 -4.28
CA PHE A 196 10.73 1.85 -5.46
C PHE A 196 9.94 1.31 -6.66
N ILE A 197 9.99 0.00 -6.91
CA ILE A 197 9.17 -0.66 -7.95
C ILE A 197 7.67 -0.41 -7.70
N THR A 198 7.23 -0.53 -6.45
CA THR A 198 5.82 -0.29 -6.06
C THR A 198 5.39 1.15 -6.35
N ILE A 199 6.23 2.13 -6.01
CA ILE A 199 5.98 3.55 -6.26
C ILE A 199 5.93 3.81 -7.77
N LEU A 200 6.93 3.35 -8.54
CA LEU A 200 6.96 3.53 -9.99
C LEU A 200 5.70 2.97 -10.64
N TRP A 201 5.25 1.79 -10.21
CA TRP A 201 4.04 1.18 -10.74
C TRP A 201 2.78 1.97 -10.37
N GLY A 202 2.67 2.42 -9.11
CA GLY A 202 1.57 3.26 -8.64
C GLY A 202 1.51 4.62 -9.36
N THR A 203 2.67 5.28 -9.54
CA THR A 203 2.78 6.55 -10.24
C THR A 203 2.50 6.40 -11.73
N HIS A 204 3.06 5.38 -12.40
CA HIS A 204 2.77 5.09 -13.80
C HIS A 204 1.27 4.79 -14.01
N SER A 205 0.66 4.08 -13.06
CA SER A 205 -0.77 3.83 -13.02
C SER A 205 -1.60 5.11 -12.94
N LEU A 206 -1.20 6.07 -12.09
CA LEU A 206 -1.88 7.37 -12.04
C LEU A 206 -1.67 8.21 -13.31
N TRP A 207 -0.45 8.22 -13.84
CA TRP A 207 -0.10 9.04 -15.00
C TRP A 207 -0.90 8.64 -16.24
N LYS A 208 -1.02 7.34 -16.50
CA LYS A 208 -1.75 6.84 -17.68
C LYS A 208 -3.26 7.12 -17.62
N HIS A 209 -3.85 7.19 -16.42
CA HIS A 209 -5.30 7.30 -16.25
C HIS A 209 -5.78 8.72 -15.92
N ASN A 210 -4.88 9.71 -15.86
CA ASN A 210 -5.15 11.16 -15.75
C ASN A 210 -6.38 11.56 -14.91
N THR A 211 -6.49 10.99 -13.72
CA THR A 211 -7.59 11.26 -12.81
C THR A 211 -7.19 12.37 -11.86
N SER A 212 -7.45 13.61 -12.26
CA SER A 212 -7.16 14.83 -11.52
C SER A 212 -7.82 14.91 -10.13
N ASN A 213 -8.83 14.08 -9.86
CA ASN A 213 -9.66 14.11 -8.65
C ASN A 213 -9.58 12.81 -7.81
N LEU A 214 -8.40 12.17 -7.69
CA LEU A 214 -8.25 11.10 -6.69
C LEU A 214 -8.13 11.69 -5.29
N SER A 215 -9.25 11.74 -4.59
CA SER A 215 -9.26 11.78 -3.14
C SER A 215 -9.21 10.35 -2.59
N PHE A 216 -8.36 10.13 -1.57
CA PHE A 216 -8.28 8.87 -0.84
C PHE A 216 -9.42 8.69 0.17
N SER A 217 -10.37 9.63 0.23
CA SER A 217 -11.51 9.53 1.15
C SER A 217 -12.50 8.45 0.71
N PHE A 218 -12.93 7.60 1.64
CA PHE A 218 -13.99 6.61 1.44
C PHE A 218 -15.22 7.21 0.75
N SER A 219 -15.63 8.42 1.14
CA SER A 219 -16.78 9.11 0.55
C SER A 219 -16.59 9.42 -0.93
N HIS A 220 -15.36 9.73 -1.35
CA HIS A 220 -15.03 9.93 -2.77
C HIS A 220 -15.03 8.60 -3.55
N ILE A 221 -14.67 7.50 -2.88
CA ILE A 221 -14.82 6.15 -3.43
C ILE A 221 -16.29 5.90 -3.68
N VAL A 222 -17.11 5.95 -2.63
CA VAL A 222 -18.55 5.70 -2.73
C VAL A 222 -19.20 6.61 -3.75
N ALA A 223 -18.85 7.90 -3.78
CA ALA A 223 -19.36 8.84 -4.77
C ALA A 223 -18.94 8.48 -6.21
N ALA A 224 -17.68 8.12 -6.44
CA ALA A 224 -17.21 7.67 -7.76
C ALA A 224 -17.79 6.31 -8.17
N THR A 225 -18.22 5.51 -7.20
CA THR A 225 -18.83 4.20 -7.43
C THR A 225 -20.34 4.26 -7.68
N ARG A 226 -20.93 5.44 -7.51
CA ARG A 226 -22.38 5.65 -7.55
C ARG A 226 -22.82 5.76 -9.01
N THR A 227 -23.28 4.66 -9.58
CA THR A 227 -23.92 4.65 -10.91
C THR A 227 -25.38 5.08 -10.79
N LYS A 228 -25.95 5.67 -11.87
CA LYS A 228 -27.40 5.95 -11.95
C LYS A 228 -28.22 4.68 -11.68
N LEU A 229 -27.72 3.53 -12.14
CA LEU A 229 -28.30 2.21 -11.88
C LEU A 229 -28.33 1.86 -10.38
N PHE A 230 -27.24 2.12 -9.64
CA PHE A 230 -27.21 1.91 -8.19
C PHE A 230 -28.17 2.86 -7.47
N ASP A 231 -28.25 4.11 -7.92
CA ASP A 231 -29.21 5.10 -7.41
C ASP A 231 -30.66 4.71 -7.67
N ASP A 232 -30.96 4.21 -8.87
CA ASP A 232 -32.28 3.77 -9.26
C ASP A 232 -32.66 2.48 -8.54
N ALA A 233 -31.72 1.56 -8.33
CA ALA A 233 -31.90 0.37 -7.49
C ALA A 233 -32.18 0.76 -6.03
N LEU A 234 -31.44 1.71 -5.44
CA LEU A 234 -31.69 2.24 -4.09
C LEU A 234 -33.06 2.92 -3.98
N ARG A 235 -33.44 3.73 -4.97
CA ARG A 235 -34.76 4.39 -5.03
C ARG A 235 -35.90 3.40 -5.24
N SER A 236 -35.64 2.30 -5.94
CA SER A 236 -36.62 1.24 -6.19
C SER A 236 -36.78 0.36 -4.96
N ALA A 237 -35.68 0.00 -4.28
CA ALA A 237 -35.68 -0.69 -3.00
C ALA A 237 -36.44 0.07 -1.91
N LYS A 238 -36.30 1.40 -1.90
CA LYS A 238 -37.04 2.26 -0.96
C LYS A 238 -38.54 2.33 -1.27
N ARG A 239 -38.93 2.06 -2.53
CA ARG A 239 -40.32 2.09 -2.96
C ARG A 239 -40.98 0.72 -2.82
N HIS A 240 -40.41 -0.37 -3.35
CA HIS A 240 -41.01 -1.72 -3.42
C HIS A 240 -39.96 -2.84 -3.24
N HIS A 241 -40.41 -4.10 -3.10
CA HIS A 241 -39.59 -5.32 -3.02
C HIS A 241 -38.61 -5.40 -4.22
N ILE A 242 -37.31 -5.56 -3.96
CA ILE A 242 -36.28 -5.63 -5.00
C ILE A 242 -36.46 -6.95 -5.77
N PRO A 243 -36.66 -6.93 -7.10
CA PRO A 243 -36.75 -8.16 -7.88
C PRO A 243 -35.38 -8.86 -7.89
N HIS A 244 -35.36 -10.15 -7.53
CA HIS A 244 -34.15 -10.95 -7.32
C HIS A 244 -33.17 -10.92 -8.52
N LYS A 245 -33.71 -10.82 -9.75
CA LYS A 245 -32.92 -10.71 -10.99
C LYS A 245 -32.04 -9.46 -11.07
N LEU A 246 -32.47 -8.35 -10.46
CA LEU A 246 -31.72 -7.10 -10.45
C LEU A 246 -30.49 -7.19 -9.52
N MET A 247 -30.57 -7.97 -8.44
CA MET A 247 -29.40 -8.24 -7.58
C MET A 247 -28.35 -9.13 -8.27
N GLU A 248 -28.80 -10.07 -9.11
CA GLU A 248 -27.93 -10.99 -9.84
C GLU A 248 -27.19 -10.30 -10.99
N GLN A 249 -27.87 -9.41 -11.73
CA GLN A 249 -27.23 -8.56 -12.76
C GLN A 249 -26.38 -7.43 -12.17
N CYS A 250 -26.73 -6.87 -11.00
CA CYS A 250 -25.86 -5.96 -10.25
C CYS A 250 -24.66 -6.66 -9.58
N GLY A 251 -24.51 -7.98 -9.73
CA GLY A 251 -23.46 -8.77 -9.09
C GLY A 251 -22.05 -8.35 -9.51
N GLU A 252 -21.88 -7.83 -10.72
CA GLU A 252 -20.63 -7.23 -11.20
C GLU A 252 -20.80 -5.71 -11.29
N LEU A 253 -20.15 -4.98 -10.39
CA LEU A 253 -20.16 -3.53 -10.36
C LEU A 253 -18.88 -3.03 -11.04
N CYS A 254 -19.05 -2.44 -12.21
CA CYS A 254 -17.98 -1.71 -12.88
C CYS A 254 -17.99 -0.28 -12.35
N PHE A 255 -16.90 0.18 -11.77
CA PHE A 255 -16.80 1.57 -11.34
C PHE A 255 -16.56 2.46 -12.54
N GLY A 256 -17.68 2.88 -13.17
CA GLY A 256 -17.78 3.95 -14.15
C GLY A 256 -16.74 3.91 -15.28
N ASP A 257 -17.18 3.58 -16.49
CA ASP A 257 -16.41 3.96 -17.67
C ASP A 257 -16.43 5.49 -17.76
N ILE A 258 -15.34 6.15 -17.37
CA ILE A 258 -15.16 7.58 -17.63
C ILE A 258 -14.81 7.67 -19.12
N GLY A 259 -15.82 7.62 -19.98
CA GLY A 259 -15.63 7.81 -21.42
C GLY A 259 -14.91 9.13 -21.67
N ASN A 260 -13.62 9.10 -21.99
CA ASN A 260 -12.78 10.25 -22.38
C ASN A 260 -13.00 11.58 -21.61
N GLY A 261 -13.38 11.54 -20.33
CA GLY A 261 -13.62 12.75 -19.54
C GLY A 261 -15.00 13.39 -19.71
N LYS A 262 -15.96 12.71 -20.32
CA LYS A 262 -17.39 12.95 -20.08
C LYS A 262 -17.83 11.95 -19.02
N GLU A 263 -18.45 12.44 -17.97
CA GLU A 263 -19.00 11.63 -16.88
C GLU A 263 -19.67 10.38 -17.46
N GLY A 264 -19.38 9.22 -16.87
CA GLY A 264 -19.85 7.91 -17.31
C GLY A 264 -21.37 7.81 -17.33
N PHE A 265 -21.96 8.30 -18.40
CA PHE A 265 -23.17 7.79 -18.98
C PHE A 265 -22.69 6.90 -20.12
N ALA A 266 -22.64 5.58 -19.89
CA ALA A 266 -22.86 4.67 -21.00
C ALA A 266 -24.13 5.17 -21.68
N GLY A 267 -24.01 5.65 -22.92
CA GLY A 267 -25.12 6.28 -23.61
C GLY A 267 -26.30 5.31 -23.58
N GLU A 268 -27.38 5.73 -22.92
CA GLU A 268 -28.66 5.00 -22.88
C GLU A 268 -29.17 4.67 -24.31
N ASN A 269 -28.59 5.35 -25.32
CA ASN A 269 -28.84 5.15 -26.74
C ASN A 269 -28.26 3.86 -27.35
N ASP A 270 -27.28 3.19 -26.72
CA ASP A 270 -26.75 1.91 -27.22
C ASP A 270 -27.54 0.70 -26.67
N LEU A 271 -28.18 0.83 -25.50
CA LEU A 271 -29.03 -0.23 -24.94
C LEU A 271 -30.47 -0.20 -25.47
N LEU A 272 -30.94 0.95 -25.97
CA LEU A 272 -32.26 1.07 -26.61
C LEU A 272 -32.25 0.78 -28.12
N LYS A 273 -31.07 0.58 -28.71
CA LYS A 273 -30.95 0.20 -30.13
C LYS A 273 -31.03 -1.31 -30.39
N GLU A 274 -31.00 -2.13 -29.33
CA GLU A 274 -31.04 -3.59 -29.45
C GLU A 274 -32.43 -4.18 -29.11
N SER A 275 -33.43 -3.33 -28.81
CA SER A 275 -34.78 -3.78 -28.44
C SER A 275 -35.87 -3.50 -29.49
N ASP A 276 -35.51 -3.01 -30.68
CA ASP A 276 -36.48 -2.70 -31.75
C ASP A 276 -36.29 -3.54 -33.03
N ASP A 277 -35.46 -4.59 -32.95
CA ASP A 277 -35.21 -5.50 -34.06
C ASP A 277 -35.96 -6.83 -33.85
N GLY A 278 -37.23 -6.84 -34.27
CA GLY A 278 -37.88 -8.00 -34.90
C GLY A 278 -38.24 -9.20 -34.02
N GLU A 279 -39.47 -9.22 -33.52
CA GLU A 279 -40.27 -10.45 -33.54
C GLU A 279 -40.39 -10.90 -35.00
N ASP A 280 -39.59 -11.89 -35.41
CA ASP A 280 -39.98 -12.82 -36.47
C ASP A 280 -39.43 -14.20 -36.13
N GLY A 281 -40.35 -15.15 -36.05
CA GLY A 281 -40.11 -16.45 -35.45
C GLY A 281 -39.21 -17.39 -36.24
N SER A 282 -38.84 -18.45 -35.52
CA SER A 282 -38.51 -19.81 -35.97
C SER A 282 -37.12 -20.31 -35.53
N GLY A 283 -37.16 -21.39 -34.75
CA GLY A 283 -36.29 -22.55 -34.97
C GLY A 283 -34.89 -22.53 -34.36
N CYS A 284 -34.74 -23.30 -33.28
CA CYS A 284 -33.85 -24.47 -33.20
C CYS A 284 -33.06 -24.58 -31.88
N PHE A 285 -33.38 -25.67 -31.19
CA PHE A 285 -32.58 -26.41 -30.22
C PHE A 285 -31.09 -26.53 -30.61
N GLY A 286 -30.22 -26.46 -29.61
CA GLY A 286 -28.83 -26.91 -29.71
C GLY A 286 -28.14 -26.95 -28.35
N LEU A 287 -28.03 -28.15 -27.77
CA LEU A 287 -27.23 -28.48 -26.59
C LEU A 287 -25.74 -28.23 -26.83
N CYS A 288 -25.06 -27.63 -25.85
CA CYS A 288 -23.83 -28.13 -25.19
C CYS A 288 -23.39 -27.17 -24.07
#